data_AF-A0A060YMR1-F1
#
_entry.id   AF-A0A060YMR1-F1
#
_cell.length_a   1.000
_cell.length_b   1.000
_cell.length_c   1.000
_cell.angle_alpha   90.00
_cell.angle_beta   90.00
_cell.angle_gamma   90.00
#
_symmetry.space_group_name_H-M   'P 1'
#
loop_
_entity.id
_entity.type
_entity.pdbx_description
1 polymer ?
#
loop_
_entity_poly.entity_id
_entity_poly.type
_entity_poly.pdbx_seq_one_letter_code
_entity_poly.pdbx_strand_id
1 'polypeptide(L)'
;MVSSFRVSELQVLLGFAGRNKSGPKHELLLRVLHLLKNSSCSPAVQIKIKELYRRRYPRTIDTCGDVTVVTSDLSDLSPDGASTNKELRMNLQQPAPLIPPVHPDVQMKSLPFYDVLDILVKPSSLGTSTVQRYHQEKYFIFALTPQQVREVCISRDFLPGGRRDYMVQIQLRFCLSETSCPQEDNYPNSLCIKVNGKLFPLPGYAPPPKNGVEQKRPGRPLNITSLVRLSSAVPNQISVTWAAEIGKTYSMSVYLVRQVTSPLLLQRLRMKGIRNPDHSRALIKEKLTADPDSEIATTSLRVSLMCPLGKMRLTVPCRAVTCSHLQCFDAALYLQMNEKKP
;
A
#
# COMPACT_ATOMS: atom_id res chain seq x y z
N MET A 1 0.76 -9.43 -12.90
CA MET A 1 2.04 -9.53 -13.64
C MET A 1 2.14 -8.47 -14.73
N VAL A 2 1.28 -8.47 -15.75
CA VAL A 2 1.44 -7.54 -16.90
C VAL A 2 1.15 -6.07 -16.55
N SER A 3 0.30 -5.78 -15.57
CA SER A 3 0.00 -4.40 -15.14
C SER A 3 1.21 -3.64 -14.60
N SER A 4 2.27 -4.33 -14.17
CA SER A 4 3.51 -3.67 -13.76
C SER A 4 4.38 -3.26 -14.95
N PHE A 5 4.20 -3.86 -16.13
CA PHE A 5 5.12 -3.71 -17.27
C PHE A 5 5.27 -2.25 -17.75
N ARG A 6 6.49 -1.93 -18.22
CA ARG A 6 6.81 -0.65 -18.88
C ARG A 6 6.31 -0.68 -20.33
N VAL A 7 6.23 0.49 -20.96
CA VAL A 7 5.84 0.62 -22.37
C VAL A 7 6.70 -0.29 -23.26
N SER A 8 8.02 -0.29 -23.08
CA SER A 8 8.94 -1.14 -23.85
C SER A 8 8.66 -2.64 -23.72
N GLU A 9 8.29 -3.13 -22.54
CA GLU A 9 7.98 -4.56 -22.32
C GLU A 9 6.61 -4.93 -22.88
N LEU A 10 5.62 -4.05 -22.77
CA LEU A 10 4.31 -4.23 -23.42
C LEU A 10 4.46 -4.27 -24.94
N GLN A 11 5.34 -3.45 -25.50
CA GLN A 11 5.68 -3.45 -26.93
C GLN A 11 6.39 -4.74 -27.36
N VAL A 12 7.35 -5.23 -26.58
CA VAL A 12 8.02 -6.52 -26.82
C VAL A 12 7.01 -7.67 -26.79
N LEU A 13 6.10 -7.68 -25.80
CA LEU A 13 5.08 -8.71 -25.65
C LEU A 13 4.05 -8.69 -26.78
N LEU A 14 3.52 -7.51 -27.15
CA LEU A 14 2.60 -7.37 -28.28
C LEU A 14 3.27 -7.72 -29.59
N GLY A 15 4.54 -7.34 -29.76
CA GLY A 15 5.30 -7.70 -30.94
C GLY A 15 5.59 -9.19 -31.06
N PHE A 16 5.83 -9.86 -29.95
CA PHE A 16 5.95 -11.32 -29.89
C PHE A 16 4.63 -12.02 -30.26
N ALA A 17 3.49 -11.42 -29.90
CA ALA A 17 2.17 -11.93 -30.23
C ALA A 17 1.62 -11.45 -31.60
N GLY A 18 2.45 -10.81 -32.44
CA GLY A 18 2.06 -10.34 -33.77
C GLY A 18 1.03 -9.19 -33.77
N ARG A 19 0.94 -8.42 -32.68
CA ARG A 19 0.00 -7.30 -32.51
C ARG A 19 0.71 -5.95 -32.68
N ASN A 20 -0.09 -4.91 -32.95
CA ASN A 20 0.38 -3.54 -33.08
C ASN A 20 1.05 -3.04 -31.77
N LYS A 21 2.27 -2.50 -31.90
CA LYS A 21 3.16 -2.07 -30.79
C LYS A 21 3.10 -0.56 -30.51
N SER A 22 2.33 0.21 -31.28
CA SER A 22 2.25 1.66 -31.16
C SER A 22 1.07 2.08 -30.30
N GLY A 23 1.27 3.13 -29.49
CA GLY A 23 0.22 3.74 -28.67
C GLY A 23 0.66 4.04 -27.23
N PRO A 24 -0.15 4.80 -26.48
CA PRO A 24 0.10 5.11 -25.08
C PRO A 24 -0.02 3.86 -24.19
N LYS A 25 0.65 3.88 -23.02
CA LYS A 25 0.75 2.72 -22.11
C LYS A 25 -0.60 2.05 -21.80
N HIS A 26 -1.65 2.85 -21.60
CA HIS A 26 -2.98 2.35 -21.27
C HIS A 26 -3.58 1.51 -22.40
N GLU A 27 -3.45 1.95 -23.65
CA GLU A 27 -3.92 1.19 -24.82
C GLU A 27 -3.12 -0.09 -25.03
N LEU A 28 -1.80 -0.04 -24.89
CA LEU A 28 -0.95 -1.22 -24.98
C LEU A 28 -1.33 -2.25 -23.91
N LEU A 29 -1.59 -1.78 -22.67
CA LEU A 29 -2.03 -2.63 -21.58
C LEU A 29 -3.41 -3.24 -21.84
N LEU A 30 -4.38 -2.46 -22.33
CA LEU A 30 -5.71 -2.96 -22.70
C LEU A 30 -5.63 -4.04 -23.78
N ARG A 31 -4.79 -3.85 -24.81
CA ARG A 31 -4.58 -4.86 -25.87
C ARG A 31 -3.96 -6.14 -25.34
N VAL A 32 -2.99 -6.05 -24.42
CA VAL A 32 -2.43 -7.24 -23.77
C VAL A 32 -3.47 -7.93 -22.88
N LEU A 33 -4.29 -7.18 -22.13
CA LEU A 33 -5.35 -7.77 -21.31
C LEU A 33 -6.43 -8.45 -22.17
N HIS A 34 -6.77 -7.86 -23.32
CA HIS A 34 -7.67 -8.48 -24.30
C HIS A 34 -7.09 -9.78 -24.87
N LEU A 35 -5.78 -9.79 -25.15
CA LEU A 35 -5.06 -10.98 -25.60
C LEU A 35 -5.00 -12.10 -24.54
N LEU A 36 -5.06 -11.75 -23.25
CA LEU A 36 -5.12 -12.72 -22.15
C LEU A 36 -6.53 -13.20 -21.83
N LYS A 37 -7.56 -12.39 -22.14
CA LYS A 37 -8.96 -12.66 -21.81
C LYS A 37 -9.66 -13.50 -22.87
N ASN A 38 -9.31 -13.32 -24.14
CA ASN A 38 -9.79 -14.18 -25.22
C ASN A 38 -8.88 -15.41 -25.29
N SER A 39 -9.47 -16.60 -25.35
CA SER A 39 -8.86 -17.94 -25.24
C SER A 39 -7.81 -18.33 -26.30
N SER A 40 -7.16 -17.35 -26.95
CA SER A 40 -6.02 -17.51 -27.86
C SER A 40 -4.68 -17.10 -27.22
N CYS A 41 -4.57 -17.18 -25.89
CA CYS A 41 -3.29 -17.02 -25.22
C CYS A 41 -2.43 -18.27 -25.46
N SER A 42 -1.67 -18.26 -26.56
CA SER A 42 -0.68 -19.30 -26.84
C SER A 42 0.24 -19.48 -25.62
N PRO A 43 0.56 -20.72 -25.19
CA PRO A 43 1.51 -20.99 -24.10
C PRO A 43 2.83 -20.22 -24.25
N ALA A 44 3.26 -19.95 -25.49
CA ALA A 44 4.42 -19.13 -25.80
C ALA A 44 4.32 -17.70 -25.24
N VAL A 45 3.13 -17.08 -25.29
CA VAL A 45 2.90 -15.71 -24.77
C VAL A 45 2.97 -15.70 -23.24
N GLN A 46 2.43 -16.73 -22.57
CA GLN A 46 2.54 -16.85 -21.11
C GLN A 46 4.00 -17.04 -20.65
N ILE A 47 4.77 -17.84 -21.38
CA ILE A 47 6.21 -18.00 -21.15
C ILE A 47 6.92 -16.66 -21.33
N LYS A 48 6.59 -15.89 -22.37
CA LYS A 48 7.18 -14.56 -22.60
C LYS A 48 6.83 -13.56 -21.49
N ILE A 49 5.61 -13.60 -20.96
CA ILE A 49 5.21 -12.79 -19.80
C ILE A 49 6.05 -13.17 -18.58
N LYS A 50 6.22 -14.46 -18.31
CA LYS A 50 7.03 -14.94 -17.18
C LYS A 50 8.50 -14.58 -17.35
N GLU A 51 9.04 -14.62 -18.57
CA GLU A 51 10.41 -14.21 -18.89
C GLU A 51 10.62 -12.71 -18.65
N LEU A 52 9.76 -11.85 -19.22
CA LEU A 52 9.85 -10.40 -19.04
C LEU A 52 9.67 -9.99 -17.57
N TYR A 53 8.78 -10.67 -16.86
CA TYR A 53 8.60 -10.48 -15.43
C TYR A 53 9.84 -10.93 -14.63
N ARG A 54 10.45 -12.08 -14.96
CA ARG A 54 11.68 -12.57 -14.31
C ARG A 54 12.91 -11.71 -14.61
N ARG A 55 13.06 -11.15 -15.81
CA ARG A 55 14.15 -10.21 -16.12
C ARG A 55 14.08 -8.96 -15.24
N ARG A 56 12.87 -8.52 -14.90
CA ARG A 56 12.62 -7.38 -14.04
C ARG A 56 12.73 -7.71 -12.55
N TYR A 57 12.32 -8.91 -12.18
CA TYR A 57 12.37 -9.41 -10.81
C TYR A 57 13.12 -10.74 -10.83
N PRO A 58 14.47 -10.72 -10.89
CA PRO A 58 15.25 -11.94 -10.85
C PRO A 58 14.94 -12.63 -9.51
N ARG A 59 14.27 -13.78 -9.57
CA ARG A 59 14.31 -14.72 -8.45
C ARG A 59 15.62 -15.48 -8.57
N THR A 60 16.43 -15.50 -7.52
CA THR A 60 17.39 -16.59 -7.27
C THR A 60 16.62 -17.91 -7.40
N ILE A 61 16.97 -18.72 -8.40
CA ILE A 61 16.34 -20.02 -8.64
C ILE A 61 17.04 -21.03 -7.75
N ASP A 62 16.32 -21.55 -6.76
CA ASP A 62 16.45 -22.96 -6.36
C ASP A 62 15.80 -23.80 -7.46
N THR A 63 16.59 -24.66 -8.07
CA THR A 63 16.18 -25.69 -9.03
C THR A 63 15.37 -26.79 -8.32
N CYS A 64 14.23 -27.16 -8.89
CA CYS A 64 13.64 -28.49 -8.72
C CYS A 64 13.02 -28.91 -10.06
N GLY A 65 13.29 -30.17 -10.43
CA GLY A 65 13.20 -30.72 -11.77
C GLY A 65 11.77 -31.06 -12.21
N ASP A 66 11.63 -31.14 -13.53
CA ASP A 66 10.49 -31.72 -14.20
C ASP A 66 10.39 -33.23 -13.91
N VAL A 67 9.18 -33.71 -13.68
CA VAL A 67 8.82 -35.14 -13.66
C VAL A 67 7.97 -35.42 -14.89
N THR A 68 8.40 -36.39 -15.71
CA THR A 68 7.58 -37.06 -16.73
C THR A 68 7.44 -38.55 -16.41
N VAL A 69 6.33 -38.91 -15.76
CA VAL A 69 5.23 -39.81 -16.19
C VAL A 69 5.53 -41.25 -16.72
N VAL A 70 4.82 -42.22 -16.09
CA VAL A 70 4.54 -43.69 -16.37
C VAL A 70 5.75 -44.64 -16.45
N THR A 71 5.78 -45.83 -15.84
CA THR A 71 4.76 -46.90 -15.79
C THR A 71 4.74 -47.74 -14.51
N SER A 72 3.58 -48.36 -14.28
CA SER A 72 3.25 -49.41 -13.32
C SER A 72 4.12 -50.66 -13.45
N ASP A 73 4.43 -51.35 -12.35
CA ASP A 73 3.68 -52.54 -11.91
C ASP A 73 4.37 -53.30 -10.75
N LEU A 74 3.51 -53.75 -9.82
CA LEU A 74 3.50 -55.04 -9.12
C LEU A 74 4.69 -55.50 -8.21
N SER A 75 4.33 -55.58 -6.92
CA SER A 75 4.44 -56.74 -5.99
C SER A 75 5.80 -57.36 -5.63
N ASP A 76 6.08 -57.25 -4.33
CA ASP A 76 6.29 -58.35 -3.37
C ASP A 76 7.68 -59.00 -3.20
N LEU A 77 7.94 -59.31 -1.91
CA LEU A 77 8.94 -60.20 -1.31
C LEU A 77 10.44 -59.80 -1.30
N SER A 78 10.94 -59.62 -0.07
CA SER A 78 12.31 -59.91 0.40
C SER A 78 12.70 -61.40 0.12
N PRO A 79 13.95 -61.90 0.34
CA PRO A 79 15.07 -61.33 1.10
C PRO A 79 16.50 -61.60 0.56
N ASP A 80 17.48 -61.12 1.34
CA ASP A 80 18.85 -61.62 1.54
C ASP A 80 19.93 -61.45 0.46
N GLY A 81 21.11 -61.02 0.96
CA GLY A 81 22.40 -61.43 0.38
C GLY A 81 23.39 -60.33 0.04
N ALA A 82 24.16 -59.91 1.04
CA ALA A 82 25.57 -59.50 1.00
C ALA A 82 26.17 -58.84 -0.27
N SER A 83 26.69 -57.62 -0.13
CA SER A 83 28.15 -57.40 -0.13
C SER A 83 28.52 -55.95 0.13
N THR A 84 29.45 -55.79 1.06
CA THR A 84 29.93 -54.57 1.72
C THR A 84 31.04 -53.85 0.95
N ASN A 85 31.19 -52.57 1.33
CA ASN A 85 32.31 -51.61 1.13
C ASN A 85 32.11 -50.67 -0.07
N LYS A 86 32.19 -49.36 0.06
CA LYS A 86 32.72 -48.47 1.11
C LYS A 86 32.17 -47.09 0.77
N GLU A 87 31.66 -46.31 1.72
CA GLU A 87 31.61 -44.86 1.50
C GLU A 87 31.78 -44.05 2.77
N LEU A 88 32.68 -43.09 2.66
CA LEU A 88 33.19 -42.20 3.68
C LEU A 88 32.10 -41.24 4.15
N ARG A 89 31.93 -41.18 5.48
CA ARG A 89 31.13 -40.14 6.14
C ARG A 89 31.78 -38.77 5.93
N MET A 90 31.07 -37.86 5.26
CA MET A 90 31.24 -36.43 5.48
C MET A 90 29.92 -35.81 5.93
N ASN A 91 30.04 -35.09 7.04
CA ASN A 91 29.01 -34.49 7.86
C ASN A 91 28.52 -33.19 7.20
N LEU A 92 27.28 -33.13 6.70
CA LEU A 92 26.68 -31.88 6.21
C LEU A 92 25.76 -31.29 7.29
N GLN A 93 26.26 -30.21 7.88
CA GLN A 93 25.54 -29.31 8.77
C GLN A 93 24.34 -28.70 8.02
N GLN A 94 23.12 -28.85 8.54
CA GLN A 94 21.91 -28.26 7.98
C GLN A 94 21.98 -26.71 8.00
N PRO A 95 21.56 -26.01 6.92
CA PRO A 95 21.45 -24.56 6.94
C PRO A 95 20.22 -24.11 7.75
N ALA A 96 20.41 -23.08 8.58
CA ALA A 96 19.36 -22.46 9.39
C ALA A 96 18.27 -21.80 8.51
N PRO A 97 17.01 -21.74 8.97
CA PRO A 97 15.91 -21.15 8.21
C PRO A 97 16.10 -19.65 7.95
N LEU A 98 15.81 -19.22 6.72
CA LEU A 98 15.88 -17.82 6.27
C LEU A 98 14.89 -16.95 7.05
N ILE A 99 15.39 -16.20 8.03
CA ILE A 99 14.63 -15.24 8.82
C ILE A 99 14.31 -14.04 7.91
N PRO A 100 13.02 -13.68 7.69
CA PRO A 100 12.69 -12.46 6.95
C PRO A 100 13.30 -11.24 7.66
N PRO A 101 13.81 -10.24 6.93
CA PRO A 101 14.52 -9.12 7.54
C PRO A 101 13.63 -8.42 8.57
N VAL A 102 14.16 -8.26 9.78
CA VAL A 102 13.45 -7.67 10.93
C VAL A 102 12.99 -6.24 10.60
N HIS A 103 13.82 -5.51 9.84
CA HIS A 103 13.53 -4.19 9.31
C HIS A 103 13.59 -4.22 7.79
N PRO A 104 12.47 -4.42 7.10
CA PRO A 104 12.45 -4.19 5.66
C PRO A 104 12.60 -2.67 5.40
N ASP A 105 13.25 -2.29 4.29
CA ASP A 105 13.38 -0.88 3.85
C ASP A 105 12.05 -0.28 3.35
N VAL A 106 10.96 -0.63 4.03
CA VAL A 106 9.61 -0.17 3.78
C VAL A 106 9.49 1.26 4.25
N GLN A 107 8.86 2.09 3.44
CA GLN A 107 8.56 3.48 3.79
C GLN A 107 7.06 3.66 3.82
N MET A 108 6.54 4.34 4.84
CA MET A 108 5.13 4.70 4.89
C MET A 108 4.88 5.93 4.01
N LYS A 109 3.75 5.94 3.30
CA LYS A 109 3.27 7.14 2.61
C LYS A 109 2.97 8.22 3.64
N SER A 110 3.47 9.44 3.38
CA SER A 110 3.22 10.60 4.23
C SER A 110 1.73 10.94 4.27
N LEU A 111 1.23 11.32 5.46
CA LEU A 111 -0.15 11.72 5.68
C LEU A 111 -0.21 13.26 5.79
N PRO A 112 -0.98 13.96 4.94
CA PRO A 112 -0.96 15.42 4.90
C PRO A 112 -1.32 16.12 6.21
N PHE A 113 -2.14 15.47 7.05
CA PHE A 113 -2.60 16.00 8.34
C PHE A 113 -1.70 15.61 9.53
N TYR A 114 -0.54 15.01 9.29
CA TYR A 114 0.38 14.59 10.36
C TYR A 114 1.84 14.88 9.98
N ASP A 115 2.50 15.72 10.77
CA ASP A 115 3.94 15.89 10.72
C ASP A 115 4.60 14.82 11.57
N VAL A 116 5.55 14.06 11.01
CA VAL A 116 6.33 13.08 11.77
C VAL A 116 7.41 13.83 12.55
N LEU A 117 7.36 13.73 13.88
CA LEU A 117 8.35 14.30 14.79
C LEU A 117 9.47 13.30 15.08
N ASP A 118 9.11 12.02 15.28
CA ASP A 118 10.07 10.94 15.51
C ASP A 118 9.52 9.56 15.13
N ILE A 119 10.41 8.60 14.93
CA ILE A 119 10.10 7.19 14.65
C ILE A 119 10.40 6.36 15.91
N LEU A 120 9.35 6.08 16.69
CA LEU A 120 9.45 5.32 17.94
C LEU A 120 9.71 3.82 17.69
N VAL A 121 9.14 3.28 16.61
CA VAL A 121 9.40 1.93 16.11
C VAL A 121 9.51 1.98 14.59
N LYS A 122 10.70 1.67 14.07
CA LYS A 122 10.93 1.57 12.62
C LYS A 122 10.01 0.51 11.99
N PRO A 123 9.66 0.62 10.71
CA PRO A 123 8.95 -0.42 9.97
C PRO A 123 9.57 -1.80 10.25
N SER A 124 8.77 -2.66 10.88
CA SER A 124 9.22 -3.95 11.38
C SER A 124 8.26 -5.02 10.88
N SER A 125 8.79 -6.05 10.23
CA SER A 125 7.99 -7.13 9.66
C SER A 125 7.21 -7.85 10.76
N LEU A 126 5.92 -8.12 10.54
CA LEU A 126 5.10 -8.91 11.44
C LEU A 126 5.52 -10.39 11.45
N GLY A 127 6.32 -10.86 10.48
CA GLY A 127 6.79 -12.25 10.43
C GLY A 127 5.67 -13.26 10.18
N THR A 128 6.03 -14.51 9.94
CA THR A 128 5.08 -15.62 9.81
C THR A 128 5.68 -16.83 10.51
N SER A 129 5.11 -17.24 11.64
CA SER A 129 5.44 -18.49 12.31
C SER A 129 4.65 -19.64 11.68
N THR A 130 5.33 -20.71 11.29
CA THR A 130 4.71 -21.94 10.76
C THR A 130 3.99 -22.77 11.82
N VAL A 131 4.17 -22.45 13.11
CA VAL A 131 3.67 -23.24 14.24
C VAL A 131 2.20 -22.96 14.57
N GLN A 132 1.71 -21.74 14.31
CA GLN A 132 0.33 -21.35 14.58
C GLN A 132 -0.40 -20.98 13.28
N ARG A 133 -1.09 -21.97 12.69
CA ARG A 133 -1.74 -21.83 11.37
C ARG A 133 -2.85 -20.76 11.32
N TYR A 134 -3.48 -20.43 12.45
CA TYR A 134 -4.69 -19.60 12.48
C TYR A 134 -4.48 -18.17 12.99
N HIS A 135 -3.65 -17.98 14.02
CA HIS A 135 -3.35 -16.67 14.60
C HIS A 135 -1.86 -16.54 14.89
N GLN A 136 -1.30 -15.43 14.48
CA GLN A 136 0.08 -15.02 14.73
C GLN A 136 0.07 -13.95 15.80
N GLU A 137 1.05 -13.96 16.69
CA GLU A 137 1.23 -12.91 17.70
C GLU A 137 2.68 -12.40 17.70
N LYS A 138 2.84 -11.08 17.82
CA LYS A 138 4.15 -10.44 17.96
C LYS A 138 4.08 -9.25 18.89
N TYR A 139 5.13 -9.08 19.68
CA TYR A 139 5.29 -8.01 20.65
C TYR A 139 6.28 -6.96 20.17
N PHE A 140 5.98 -5.70 20.45
CA PHE A 140 6.82 -4.54 20.18
C PHE A 140 6.95 -3.70 21.44
N ILE A 141 8.14 -3.13 21.65
CA ILE A 141 8.45 -2.32 22.82
C ILE A 141 9.03 -1.00 22.32
N PHE A 142 8.60 0.10 22.94
CA PHE A 142 9.20 1.42 22.73
C PHE A 142 9.18 2.21 24.04
N ALA A 143 10.13 3.14 24.19
CA ALA A 143 10.17 4.07 25.31
C ALA A 143 10.09 5.50 24.80
N LEU A 144 9.51 6.39 25.60
CA LEU A 144 9.45 7.82 25.29
C LEU A 144 10.57 8.54 26.02
N THR A 145 11.18 9.53 25.36
CA THR A 145 12.12 10.43 26.05
C THR A 145 11.37 11.43 26.93
N PRO A 146 12.00 12.01 27.97
CA PRO A 146 11.39 13.05 28.78
C PRO A 146 10.87 14.24 27.95
N GLN A 147 11.54 14.58 26.86
CA GLN A 147 11.12 15.63 25.94
C GLN A 147 9.83 15.25 25.21
N GLN A 148 9.74 14.05 24.65
CA GLN A 148 8.55 13.57 23.95
C GLN A 148 7.35 13.50 24.89
N VAL A 149 7.54 13.04 26.12
CA VAL A 149 6.47 13.04 27.15
C VAL A 149 5.97 14.46 27.40
N ARG A 150 6.88 15.44 27.58
CA ARG A 150 6.50 16.84 27.76
C ARG A 150 5.73 17.36 26.54
N GLU A 151 6.23 17.13 25.33
CA GLU A 151 5.59 17.58 24.08
C GLU A 151 4.16 17.03 23.93
N VAL A 152 3.93 15.76 24.23
CA VAL A 152 2.59 15.17 24.24
C VAL A 152 1.74 15.87 25.31
N CYS A 153 2.19 15.93 26.56
CA CYS A 153 1.42 16.47 27.68
C CYS A 153 0.98 17.93 27.48
N ILE A 154 1.86 18.80 26.97
CA ILE A 154 1.55 20.22 26.74
C ILE A 154 0.69 20.45 25.49
N SER A 155 0.61 19.48 24.57
CA SER A 155 -0.15 19.60 23.33
C SER A 155 -1.65 19.35 23.48
N ARG A 156 -2.14 19.25 24.71
CA ARG A 156 -3.54 18.98 24.99
C ARG A 156 -4.38 20.22 24.66
N ASP A 157 -5.15 20.13 23.58
CA ASP A 157 -5.94 21.24 23.06
C ASP A 157 -7.35 20.74 22.65
N PHE A 158 -8.24 21.66 22.28
CA PHE A 158 -9.54 21.35 21.72
C PHE A 158 -9.40 21.02 20.23
N LEU A 159 -9.53 19.75 19.86
CA LEU A 159 -9.54 19.33 18.45
C LEU A 159 -10.90 19.61 17.77
N PRO A 160 -10.93 19.70 16.42
CA PRO A 160 -12.16 19.84 15.65
C PRO A 160 -13.16 18.73 16.00
N GLY A 161 -14.28 19.08 16.64
CA GLY A 161 -15.26 18.12 17.19
C GLY A 161 -15.52 18.28 18.69
N GLY A 162 -14.88 19.25 19.35
CA GLY A 162 -15.19 19.66 20.73
C GLY A 162 -14.63 18.73 21.80
N ARG A 163 -13.91 17.66 21.41
CA ARG A 163 -13.19 16.79 22.35
C ARG A 163 -11.80 17.36 22.60
N ARG A 164 -11.41 17.47 23.88
CA ARG A 164 -10.02 17.71 24.24
C ARG A 164 -9.20 16.48 23.90
N ASP A 165 -8.20 16.65 23.05
CA ASP A 165 -7.30 15.58 22.64
C ASP A 165 -5.89 16.17 22.46
N TYR A 166 -4.89 15.32 22.25
CA TYR A 166 -3.52 15.77 22.08
C TYR A 166 -3.25 16.10 20.61
N MET A 167 -2.70 17.28 20.33
CA MET A 167 -2.20 17.59 18.98
C MET A 167 -0.95 16.78 18.64
N VAL A 168 -0.12 16.46 19.65
CA VAL A 168 1.01 15.55 19.50
C VAL A 168 0.59 14.17 19.97
N GLN A 169 0.66 13.19 19.07
CA GLN A 169 0.08 11.86 19.25
C GLN A 169 1.10 10.76 18.99
N ILE A 170 0.88 9.59 19.60
CA ILE A 170 1.55 8.35 19.25
C ILE A 170 0.66 7.61 18.23
N GLN A 171 1.18 7.48 17.01
CA GLN A 171 0.48 6.92 15.87
C GLN A 171 1.06 5.57 15.48
N LEU A 172 0.21 4.53 15.51
CA LEU A 172 0.51 3.18 15.05
C LEU A 172 0.02 3.00 13.61
N ARG A 173 0.87 2.46 12.74
CA ARG A 173 0.54 2.22 11.33
C ARG A 173 0.94 0.82 10.89
N PHE A 174 0.13 0.26 9.99
CA PHE A 174 0.35 -1.04 9.37
C PHE A 174 0.39 -0.88 7.85
N CYS A 175 1.20 -1.68 7.17
CA CYS A 175 1.29 -1.69 5.72
C CYS A 175 1.71 -3.06 5.20
N LEU A 176 1.69 -3.24 3.88
CA LEU A 176 2.37 -4.37 3.24
C LEU A 176 3.89 -4.17 3.32
N SER A 177 4.65 -5.26 3.39
CA SER A 177 6.12 -5.20 3.42
C SER A 177 6.71 -5.13 2.02
N GLU A 178 6.18 -4.22 1.19
CA GLU A 178 6.67 -3.96 -0.15
C GLU A 178 7.61 -2.75 -0.15
N THR A 179 8.76 -2.88 -0.82
CA THR A 179 9.80 -1.84 -0.86
C THR A 179 9.84 -1.09 -2.20
N SER A 180 8.96 -1.45 -3.14
CA SER A 180 8.95 -0.84 -4.48
C SER A 180 8.42 0.60 -4.51
N CYS A 181 7.66 1.00 -3.50
CA CYS A 181 7.13 2.34 -3.31
C CYS A 181 6.76 2.59 -1.84
N PRO A 182 6.56 3.85 -1.44
CA PRO A 182 5.96 4.16 -0.15
C PRO A 182 4.56 3.55 -0.02
N GLN A 183 4.31 2.91 1.11
CA GLN A 183 3.14 2.08 1.35
C GLN A 183 1.98 2.85 1.99
N GLU A 184 0.77 2.56 1.54
CA GLU A 184 -0.45 3.04 2.19
C GLU A 184 -0.79 2.20 3.43
N ASP A 185 -1.60 2.76 4.33
CA ASP A 185 -2.06 2.02 5.49
C ASP A 185 -2.90 0.82 5.06
N ASN A 186 -2.54 -0.37 5.55
CA ASN A 186 -3.18 -1.61 5.20
C ASN A 186 -3.10 -2.60 6.36
N TYR A 187 -4.27 -3.04 6.84
CA TYR A 187 -4.33 -3.96 7.97
C TYR A 187 -4.15 -5.42 7.54
N PRO A 188 -3.47 -6.24 8.36
CA PRO A 188 -3.60 -7.69 8.32
C PRO A 188 -5.04 -8.16 8.56
N ASN A 189 -5.36 -9.37 8.12
CA ASN A 189 -6.63 -10.02 8.46
C ASN A 189 -6.75 -10.31 9.96
N SER A 190 -7.96 -10.23 10.49
CA SER A 190 -8.27 -10.49 11.91
C SER A 190 -7.35 -9.74 12.89
N LEU A 191 -6.97 -8.51 12.53
CA LEU A 191 -6.09 -7.66 13.34
C LEU A 191 -6.70 -7.42 14.73
N CYS A 192 -5.92 -7.66 15.76
CA CYS A 192 -6.20 -7.33 17.14
C CYS A 192 -4.95 -6.67 17.75
N ILE A 193 -5.15 -5.62 18.54
CA ILE A 193 -4.06 -4.83 19.10
C ILE A 193 -4.30 -4.64 20.59
N LYS A 194 -3.28 -4.90 21.40
CA LYS A 194 -3.25 -4.53 22.82
C LYS A 194 -2.09 -3.58 23.07
N VAL A 195 -2.34 -2.50 23.79
CA VAL A 195 -1.32 -1.54 24.21
C VAL A 195 -1.29 -1.54 25.74
N ASN A 196 -0.14 -1.88 26.32
CA ASN A 196 0.04 -2.03 27.77
C ASN A 196 -1.01 -2.94 28.42
N GLY A 197 -1.34 -4.05 27.75
CA GLY A 197 -2.35 -5.02 28.19
C GLY A 197 -3.81 -4.64 27.91
N LYS A 198 -4.09 -3.39 27.52
CA LYS A 198 -5.46 -2.92 27.20
C LYS A 198 -5.78 -3.11 25.72
N LEU A 199 -6.96 -3.66 25.43
CA LEU A 199 -7.44 -3.83 24.05
C LEU A 199 -7.66 -2.46 23.39
N PHE A 200 -7.09 -2.27 22.19
CA PHE A 200 -7.35 -1.08 21.38
C PHE A 200 -8.57 -1.31 20.47
N PRO A 201 -9.62 -0.46 20.57
CA PRO A 201 -10.81 -0.61 19.75
C PRO A 201 -10.50 -0.21 18.31
N LEU A 202 -10.42 -1.20 17.43
CA LEU A 202 -10.22 -0.92 16.02
C LEU A 202 -11.45 -0.21 15.45
N PRO A 203 -11.26 0.80 14.59
CA PRO A 203 -12.38 1.52 14.02
C PRO A 203 -13.34 0.61 13.22
N GLY A 204 -14.65 0.83 13.35
CA GLY A 204 -15.72 -0.07 12.88
C GLY A 204 -15.66 -0.47 11.40
N TYR A 205 -16.28 -1.62 11.08
CA TYR A 205 -16.48 -2.10 9.71
C TYR A 205 -17.44 -1.18 8.95
N ALA A 206 -17.19 -0.98 7.65
CA ALA A 206 -18.24 -0.46 6.79
C ALA A 206 -19.35 -1.54 6.66
N PRO A 207 -20.63 -1.14 6.52
CA PRO A 207 -21.72 -2.10 6.40
C PRO A 207 -21.49 -3.02 5.19
N PRO A 208 -21.71 -4.34 5.34
CA PRO A 208 -21.50 -5.28 4.24
C PRO A 208 -22.46 -4.97 3.09
N PRO A 209 -22.01 -5.02 1.83
CA PRO A 209 -22.92 -5.02 0.69
C PRO A 209 -23.67 -6.36 0.68
N LYS A 210 -24.88 -6.38 0.12
CA LYS A 210 -25.80 -7.54 0.10
C LYS A 210 -25.24 -8.82 -0.56
N ASN A 211 -24.01 -8.82 -1.06
CA ASN A 211 -23.43 -9.86 -1.92
C ASN A 211 -22.35 -10.73 -1.24
N GLY A 212 -22.21 -10.70 0.10
CA GLY A 212 -21.36 -11.66 0.82
C GLY A 212 -19.84 -11.56 0.59
N VAL A 213 -19.36 -10.52 -0.10
CA VAL A 213 -17.91 -10.27 -0.24
C VAL A 213 -17.38 -9.71 1.08
N GLU A 214 -16.45 -10.42 1.73
CA GLU A 214 -15.76 -9.94 2.94
C GLU A 214 -15.12 -8.57 2.68
N GLN A 215 -15.60 -7.52 3.34
CA GLN A 215 -14.97 -6.21 3.28
C GLN A 215 -13.72 -6.19 4.15
N LYS A 216 -12.56 -6.06 3.52
CA LYS A 216 -11.33 -5.72 4.22
C LYS A 216 -11.46 -4.33 4.83
N ARG A 217 -11.23 -4.20 6.14
CA ARG A 217 -11.27 -2.91 6.84
C ARG A 217 -10.29 -1.94 6.15
N PRO A 218 -10.72 -0.73 5.76
CA PRO A 218 -9.81 0.24 5.16
C PRO A 218 -8.72 0.58 6.16
N GLY A 219 -7.47 0.47 5.72
CA GLY A 219 -6.32 0.82 6.53
C GLY A 219 -6.32 2.32 6.82
N ARG A 220 -6.01 2.68 8.07
CA ARG A 220 -5.88 4.07 8.51
C ARG A 220 -4.84 4.14 9.63
N PRO A 221 -4.22 5.30 9.86
CA PRO A 221 -3.41 5.50 11.07
C PRO A 221 -4.26 5.30 12.34
N LEU A 222 -3.65 4.73 13.37
CA LEU A 222 -4.29 4.49 14.66
C LEU A 222 -3.65 5.37 15.73
N ASN A 223 -4.44 6.28 16.32
CA ASN A 223 -4.01 7.06 17.48
C ASN A 223 -4.11 6.19 18.75
N ILE A 224 -2.97 5.75 19.28
CA ILE A 224 -2.91 4.91 20.50
C ILE A 224 -2.55 5.70 21.75
N THR A 225 -2.44 7.03 21.66
CA THR A 225 -1.96 7.92 22.73
C THR A 225 -2.66 7.70 24.08
N SER A 226 -3.98 7.46 24.08
CA SER A 226 -4.77 7.24 25.29
C SER A 226 -4.44 5.95 26.05
N LEU A 227 -3.77 4.98 25.42
CA LEU A 227 -3.35 3.72 26.03
C LEU A 227 -1.86 3.69 26.36
N VAL A 228 -1.11 4.67 25.90
CA VAL A 228 0.33 4.80 26.13
C VAL A 228 0.59 5.37 27.53
N ARG A 229 1.56 4.80 28.23
CA ARG A 229 2.12 5.35 29.46
C ARG A 229 3.00 6.53 29.08
N LEU A 230 2.54 7.74 29.39
CA LEU A 230 3.28 9.00 29.18
C LEU A 230 4.33 9.20 30.28
N SER A 231 5.30 8.29 30.33
CA SER A 231 6.41 8.31 31.27
C SER A 231 7.68 7.83 30.57
N SER A 232 8.80 8.46 30.86
CA SER A 232 10.11 8.05 30.36
C SER A 232 10.76 6.97 31.24
N ALA A 233 10.20 6.68 32.42
CA ALA A 233 10.75 5.72 33.36
C ALA A 233 10.34 4.27 33.04
N VAL A 234 9.29 4.08 32.23
CA VAL A 234 8.74 2.74 31.92
C VAL A 234 8.53 2.60 30.41
N PRO A 235 8.88 1.44 29.83
CA PRO A 235 8.59 1.20 28.43
C PRO A 235 7.09 0.93 28.21
N ASN A 236 6.67 1.14 26.96
CA ASN A 236 5.36 0.79 26.44
C ASN A 236 5.46 -0.50 25.62
N GLN A 237 4.45 -1.35 25.73
CA GLN A 237 4.39 -2.63 25.02
C GLN A 237 3.14 -2.68 24.13
N ILE A 238 3.32 -3.11 22.89
CA ILE A 238 2.24 -3.38 21.93
C ILE A 238 2.26 -4.87 21.62
N SER A 239 1.14 -5.57 21.82
CA SER A 239 0.89 -6.89 21.26
C SER A 239 0.00 -6.74 20.03
N VAL A 240 0.42 -7.36 18.92
CA VAL A 240 -0.34 -7.44 17.67
C VAL A 240 -0.65 -8.90 17.42
N THR A 241 -1.93 -9.21 17.21
CA THR A 241 -2.40 -10.52 16.76
C THR A 241 -3.05 -10.38 15.39
N TRP A 242 -2.77 -11.30 14.46
CA TRP A 242 -3.37 -11.29 13.12
C TRP A 242 -3.49 -12.69 12.53
N ALA A 243 -4.29 -12.86 11.49
CA ALA A 243 -4.33 -14.06 10.67
C ALA A 243 -3.36 -13.91 9.48
N ALA A 244 -2.50 -14.89 9.26
CA ALA A 244 -1.56 -14.88 8.14
C ALA A 244 -2.29 -15.06 6.80
N GLU A 245 -1.83 -14.34 5.78
CA GLU A 245 -2.34 -14.45 4.41
C GLU A 245 -1.23 -14.95 3.49
N ILE A 246 -1.53 -15.99 2.70
CA ILE A 246 -0.56 -16.55 1.76
C ILE A 246 -0.14 -15.47 0.75
N GLY A 247 1.16 -15.27 0.61
CA GLY A 247 1.74 -14.31 -0.34
C GLY A 247 1.69 -12.84 0.11
N LYS A 248 1.24 -12.54 1.33
CA LYS A 248 1.28 -11.18 1.89
C LYS A 248 2.06 -11.15 3.19
N THR A 249 3.03 -10.25 3.25
CA THR A 249 3.77 -9.92 4.46
C THR A 249 3.42 -8.51 4.88
N TYR A 250 3.26 -8.27 6.17
CA TYR A 250 2.86 -6.98 6.71
C TYR A 250 3.96 -6.42 7.61
N SER A 251 4.03 -5.10 7.69
CA SER A 251 4.96 -4.37 8.55
C SER A 251 4.20 -3.41 9.46
N MET A 252 4.71 -3.24 10.68
CA MET A 252 4.19 -2.33 11.68
C MET A 252 5.22 -1.26 12.00
N SER A 253 4.78 -0.02 12.21
CA SER A 253 5.62 1.09 12.66
C SER A 253 4.87 1.99 13.64
N VAL A 254 5.62 2.69 14.48
CA VAL A 254 5.09 3.63 15.48
C VAL A 254 5.81 4.96 15.34
N TYR A 255 5.03 6.04 15.28
CA TYR A 255 5.52 7.40 15.08
C TYR A 255 5.03 8.30 16.20
N LEU A 256 5.87 9.26 16.58
CA LEU A 256 5.44 10.47 17.26
C LEU A 256 5.07 11.49 16.19
N VAL A 257 3.83 11.98 16.20
CA VAL A 257 3.32 12.87 15.15
C VAL A 257 2.66 14.11 15.74
N ARG A 258 2.67 15.21 14.99
CA ARG A 258 1.86 16.39 15.25
C ARG A 258 0.73 16.48 14.24
N GLN A 259 -0.50 16.52 14.72
CA GLN A 259 -1.66 16.77 13.88
C GLN A 259 -1.63 18.21 13.34
N VAL A 260 -1.87 18.33 12.04
CA VAL A 260 -1.90 19.58 11.30
C VAL A 260 -3.36 19.94 11.06
N THR A 261 -3.76 21.19 11.30
CA THR A 261 -5.14 21.63 11.10
C THR A 261 -5.41 22.02 9.64
N SER A 262 -6.68 22.00 9.21
CA SER A 262 -7.02 22.43 7.84
C SER A 262 -6.56 23.85 7.47
N PRO A 263 -6.59 24.88 8.36
CA PRO A 263 -6.04 26.20 8.05
C PRO A 263 -4.51 26.18 7.85
N LEU A 264 -3.78 25.41 8.67
CA LEU A 264 -2.34 25.28 8.54
C LEU A 264 -1.95 24.54 7.26
N LEU A 265 -2.70 23.50 6.89
CA LEU A 265 -2.49 22.78 5.64
C LEU A 265 -2.84 23.64 4.41
N LEU A 266 -3.87 24.50 4.52
CA LEU A 266 -4.20 25.49 3.50
C LEU A 266 -3.07 26.52 3.32
N GLN A 267 -2.46 26.98 4.42
CA GLN A 267 -1.29 27.85 4.37
C GLN A 267 -0.12 27.17 3.66
N ARG A 268 0.16 25.90 3.99
CA ARG A 268 1.18 25.09 3.29
C ARG A 268 0.88 24.93 1.80
N LEU A 269 -0.39 24.74 1.44
CA LEU A 269 -0.80 24.67 0.04
C LEU A 269 -0.53 26.00 -0.69
N ARG A 270 -0.85 27.15 -0.07
CA ARG A 270 -0.58 28.47 -0.64
C ARG A 270 0.91 28.74 -0.84
N MET A 271 1.75 28.28 0.10
CA MET A 271 3.21 28.42 -0.01
C MET A 271 3.81 27.62 -1.17
N LYS A 272 3.14 26.59 -1.69
CA LYS A 272 3.57 25.89 -2.92
C LYS A 272 3.42 26.75 -4.18
N GLY A 273 2.75 27.90 -4.07
CA GLY A 273 2.54 28.83 -5.16
C GLY A 273 1.29 28.53 -5.98
N ILE A 274 1.02 29.41 -6.94
CA ILE A 274 -0.14 29.36 -7.83
C ILE A 274 0.32 28.76 -9.15
N ARG A 275 -0.47 27.83 -9.70
CA ARG A 275 -0.20 27.26 -11.02
C ARG A 275 -0.31 28.36 -12.09
N ASN A 276 0.64 28.42 -13.01
CA ASN A 276 0.64 29.39 -14.11
C ASN A 276 -0.70 29.33 -14.89
N PRO A 277 -1.40 30.46 -15.09
CA PRO A 277 -2.66 30.52 -15.83
C PRO A 277 -2.57 29.96 -17.26
N ASP A 278 -1.40 29.99 -17.89
CA ASP A 278 -1.19 29.47 -19.25
C ASP A 278 -1.45 27.98 -19.37
N HIS A 279 -1.23 27.21 -18.32
CA HIS A 279 -1.58 25.78 -18.34
C HIS A 279 -3.09 25.56 -18.44
N SER A 280 -3.89 26.41 -17.79
CA SER A 280 -5.35 26.33 -17.91
C SER A 280 -5.81 26.86 -19.27
N ARG A 281 -5.19 27.92 -19.79
CA ARG A 281 -5.45 28.41 -21.15
C ARG A 281 -5.14 27.36 -22.21
N ALA A 282 -4.01 26.64 -22.07
CA ALA A 282 -3.64 25.55 -22.97
C ALA A 282 -4.66 24.40 -22.92
N LEU A 283 -5.08 23.99 -21.72
CA LEU A 283 -6.12 22.96 -21.56
C LEU A 283 -7.49 23.40 -22.14
N ILE A 284 -7.83 24.69 -22.03
CA ILE A 284 -9.04 25.25 -22.67
C ILE A 284 -8.92 25.15 -24.19
N LYS A 285 -7.78 25.56 -24.76
CA LYS A 285 -7.52 25.46 -26.20
C LYS A 285 -7.60 24.01 -26.66
N GLU A 286 -6.91 23.10 -25.98
CA GLU A 286 -6.93 21.65 -26.28
C GLU A 286 -8.35 21.08 -26.31
N LYS A 287 -9.19 21.45 -25.34
CA LYS A 287 -10.59 21.00 -25.27
C LYS A 287 -11.51 21.64 -26.31
N LEU A 288 -11.15 22.80 -26.85
CA LEU A 288 -11.90 23.51 -27.89
C LEU A 288 -11.39 23.19 -29.30
N THR A 289 -10.24 22.53 -29.42
CA THR A 289 -9.76 22.04 -30.72
C THR A 289 -10.77 21.03 -31.24
N ALA A 290 -11.38 21.34 -32.39
CA ALA A 290 -12.27 20.43 -33.08
C ALA A 290 -11.47 19.24 -33.63
N ASP A 291 -12.02 18.05 -33.47
CA ASP A 291 -11.52 16.85 -34.13
C ASP A 291 -12.09 16.83 -35.56
N PRO A 292 -11.26 16.84 -36.62
CA PRO A 292 -11.74 16.86 -38.00
C PRO A 292 -12.59 15.63 -38.36
N ASP A 293 -12.43 14.52 -37.64
CA ASP A 293 -13.22 13.30 -37.84
C ASP A 293 -14.52 13.29 -37.01
N SER A 294 -14.78 14.33 -36.22
CA SER A 294 -15.97 14.45 -35.37
C SER A 294 -16.97 15.45 -35.93
N GLU A 295 -18.20 14.99 -36.21
CA GLU A 295 -19.30 15.84 -36.66
C GLU A 295 -19.74 16.87 -35.59
N ILE A 296 -19.44 16.61 -34.31
CA ILE A 296 -19.84 17.45 -33.18
C ILE A 296 -18.61 18.11 -32.56
N ALA A 297 -18.47 19.43 -32.77
CA ALA A 297 -17.40 20.22 -32.19
C ALA A 297 -17.84 20.96 -30.92
N THR A 298 -16.95 21.03 -29.92
CA THR A 298 -17.18 21.85 -28.72
C THR A 298 -16.86 23.31 -29.02
N THR A 299 -17.88 24.17 -29.09
CA THR A 299 -17.72 25.60 -29.41
C THR A 299 -17.47 26.48 -28.19
N SER A 300 -17.88 26.03 -26.99
CA SER A 300 -17.70 26.77 -25.76
C SER A 300 -17.57 25.84 -24.55
N LEU A 301 -16.86 26.30 -23.52
CA LEU A 301 -16.73 25.61 -22.24
C LEU A 301 -17.34 26.48 -21.15
N ARG A 302 -18.25 25.91 -20.36
CA ARG A 302 -18.86 26.57 -19.21
C ARG A 302 -18.22 26.09 -17.92
N VAL A 303 -17.87 27.02 -17.05
CA VAL A 303 -17.37 26.75 -15.69
C VAL A 303 -18.09 27.65 -14.69
N SER A 304 -18.23 27.18 -13.45
CA SER A 304 -18.83 27.95 -12.36
C SER A 304 -17.77 28.54 -11.45
N LEU A 305 -17.96 29.80 -11.04
CA LEU A 305 -17.20 30.44 -9.96
C LEU A 305 -17.71 30.06 -8.57
N MET A 306 -18.73 29.21 -8.49
CA MET A 306 -19.28 28.67 -7.25
C MET A 306 -18.64 27.30 -6.96
N CYS A 307 -18.28 27.08 -5.71
CA CYS A 307 -17.75 25.82 -5.23
C CYS A 307 -18.81 24.71 -5.38
N PRO A 308 -18.51 23.59 -6.09
CA PRO A 308 -19.46 22.50 -6.23
C PRO A 308 -19.76 21.79 -4.90
N LEU A 309 -18.85 21.88 -3.92
CA LEU A 309 -19.00 21.29 -2.58
C LEU A 309 -19.82 22.21 -1.66
N GLY A 310 -19.42 23.48 -1.56
CA GLY A 310 -19.97 24.42 -0.57
C GLY A 310 -21.09 25.31 -1.07
N LYS A 311 -21.36 25.32 -2.39
CA LYS A 311 -22.34 26.20 -3.06
C LYS A 311 -22.13 27.70 -2.81
N MET A 312 -20.96 28.08 -2.30
CA MET A 312 -20.49 29.46 -2.08
C MET A 312 -19.49 29.88 -3.15
N ARG A 313 -19.21 31.17 -3.29
CA ARG A 313 -18.19 31.67 -4.23
C ARG A 313 -16.81 31.10 -3.87
N LEU A 314 -16.06 30.65 -4.87
CA LEU A 314 -14.70 30.16 -4.69
C LEU A 314 -13.80 31.27 -4.13
N THR A 315 -13.06 30.95 -3.06
CA THR A 315 -12.04 31.85 -2.49
C THR A 315 -10.65 31.37 -2.86
N VAL A 316 -10.39 30.07 -2.71
CA VAL A 316 -9.12 29.44 -3.15
C VAL A 316 -9.45 28.35 -4.17
N PRO A 317 -9.55 28.68 -5.48
CA PRO A 317 -9.87 27.70 -6.50
C PRO A 317 -8.75 26.66 -6.63
N CYS A 318 -9.09 25.40 -6.40
CA CYS A 318 -8.14 24.30 -6.41
C CYS A 318 -8.70 23.10 -7.21
N ARG A 319 -7.78 22.29 -7.74
CA ARG A 319 -8.05 20.98 -8.34
C ARG A 319 -6.77 20.13 -8.30
N ALA A 320 -6.93 18.82 -8.33
CA ALA A 320 -5.78 17.93 -8.48
C ALA A 320 -5.17 18.08 -9.88
N VAL A 321 -3.85 17.90 -10.00
CA VAL A 321 -3.16 17.95 -11.29
C VAL A 321 -3.59 16.82 -12.24
N THR A 322 -4.14 15.74 -11.70
CA THR A 322 -4.68 14.59 -12.42
C THR A 322 -6.11 14.81 -12.93
N CYS A 323 -6.79 15.88 -12.50
CA CYS A 323 -8.13 16.20 -12.99
C CYS A 323 -8.08 16.66 -14.46
N SER A 324 -8.91 16.02 -15.30
CA SER A 324 -9.08 16.39 -16.71
C SER A 324 -10.10 17.51 -16.94
N HIS A 325 -10.88 17.87 -15.92
CA HIS A 325 -11.87 18.97 -15.98
C HIS A 325 -11.26 20.33 -15.59
N LEU A 326 -11.91 21.41 -16.03
CA LEU A 326 -11.55 22.79 -15.68
C LEU A 326 -12.20 23.26 -14.37
N GLN A 327 -13.36 22.70 -13.99
CA GLN A 327 -14.08 23.11 -12.79
C GLN A 327 -13.21 22.93 -11.54
N CYS A 328 -13.08 23.98 -10.75
CA CYS A 328 -12.38 23.98 -9.47
C CYS A 328 -13.35 23.79 -8.30
N PHE A 329 -12.80 23.41 -7.15
CA PHE A 329 -13.46 23.45 -5.85
C PHE A 329 -12.70 24.36 -4.89
N ASP A 330 -13.33 24.74 -3.77
CA ASP A 330 -12.69 25.58 -2.77
C ASP A 330 -11.74 24.75 -1.90
N ALA A 331 -10.46 25.14 -1.87
CA ALA A 331 -9.43 24.41 -1.16
C ALA A 331 -9.67 24.36 0.36
N ALA A 332 -10.14 25.46 0.95
CA ALA A 332 -10.33 25.54 2.40
C ALA A 332 -11.42 24.55 2.84
N LEU A 333 -12.55 24.56 2.15
CA LEU A 333 -13.66 23.63 2.43
C LEU A 333 -13.25 22.17 2.18
N TYR A 334 -12.54 21.89 1.09
CA TYR A 334 -12.07 20.54 0.80
C TYR A 334 -11.15 20.02 1.91
N LEU A 335 -10.19 20.82 2.38
CA LEU A 335 -9.31 20.43 3.48
C LEU A 335 -10.07 20.25 4.81
N GLN A 336 -11.05 21.09 5.12
CA GLN A 336 -11.90 20.92 6.31
C GLN A 336 -12.70 19.61 6.30
N MET A 337 -13.20 19.18 5.13
CA MET A 337 -13.89 17.90 4.99
C MET A 337 -12.94 16.73 5.25
N ASN A 338 -11.74 16.78 4.67
CA ASN A 338 -10.74 15.72 4.79
C ASN A 338 -10.07 15.68 6.18
N GLU A 339 -10.03 16.80 6.91
CA GLU A 339 -9.56 16.81 8.30
C GLU A 339 -10.44 15.94 9.21
N LYS A 340 -11.75 15.90 8.94
CA LYS A 340 -12.70 15.05 9.68
C LYS A 340 -12.77 13.62 9.12
N LYS A 341 -12.73 13.49 7.80
CA LYS A 341 -12.87 12.21 7.10
C LYS A 341 -11.97 12.20 5.85
N PRO A 342 -10.69 11.81 6.01
CA PRO A 342 -9.71 11.80 4.93
C PRO A 342 -9.94 10.66 3.94
#